data_AF-A0A3A8N9M4-F1
#
_entry.id   AF-A0A3A8N9M4-F1
#
_cell.length_a   1.000
_cell.length_b   1.000
_cell.length_c   1.000
_cell.angle_alpha   90.00
_cell.angle_beta   90.00
_cell.angle_gamma   90.00
#
_symmetry.space_group_name_H-M   'P 1'
#
loop_
_entity.id
_entity.type
_entity.pdbx_description
1 polymer ?
#
loop_
_entity_poly.entity_id
_entity_poly.type
_entity_poly.pdbx_seq_one_letter_code
_entity_poly.pdbx_strand_id
1 'polypeptide(L)'
;MPTHPDVAGGLGFLSTCQASFSIIVFAVASTLTAQRLRYDPNGDLIGYATHLLAFGLICLIVLFAPLLPFCRQLLVAKRRGDHAFSGVAAWHSRRFEHRWFHREEPPGVDPLSAPDFSSLTDLGTSFTLARSMRWLPMDPRAVVAILCAAMAPMVPLLFINRRFMDVLTAVGKSLL
;
A
#
# COMPACT_ATOMS: atom_id res chain seq x y z
N MET A 1 3.75 -13.34 -9.89
CA MET A 1 3.27 -14.59 -9.25
C MET A 1 2.62 -14.25 -7.91
N PRO A 2 1.52 -14.91 -7.48
CA PRO A 2 0.86 -14.60 -6.20
C PRO A 2 1.75 -14.77 -4.96
N THR A 3 2.71 -15.69 -5.01
CA THR A 3 3.68 -15.95 -3.93
C THR A 3 4.90 -15.04 -3.96
N HIS A 4 4.91 -14.01 -4.80
CA HIS A 4 6.05 -13.10 -4.85
C HIS A 4 6.11 -12.27 -3.54
N PRO A 5 7.29 -12.12 -2.90
CA PRO A 5 7.42 -11.51 -1.57
C PRO A 5 7.06 -10.01 -1.52
N ASP A 6 6.97 -9.34 -2.67
CA ASP A 6 6.56 -7.94 -2.77
C ASP A 6 5.06 -7.68 -2.56
N VAL A 7 4.26 -8.74 -2.43
CA VAL A 7 2.79 -8.67 -2.25
C VAL A 7 2.08 -7.96 -3.42
N ALA A 8 2.78 -7.67 -4.52
CA ALA A 8 2.28 -6.98 -5.71
C ALA A 8 2.55 -7.80 -6.98
N GLY A 9 2.78 -9.10 -6.82
CA GLY A 9 2.94 -10.03 -7.93
C GLY A 9 4.22 -9.84 -8.75
N GLY A 10 5.22 -9.12 -8.24
CA GLY A 10 6.44 -8.72 -8.95
C GLY A 10 6.43 -7.26 -9.42
N LEU A 11 5.34 -6.52 -9.22
CA LEU A 11 5.16 -5.13 -9.66
C LEU A 11 5.35 -4.11 -8.52
N GLY A 12 5.88 -4.54 -7.37
CA GLY A 12 6.09 -3.68 -6.21
C GLY A 12 7.01 -2.49 -6.50
N PHE A 13 8.01 -2.68 -7.37
CA PHE A 13 8.94 -1.63 -7.76
C PHE A 13 8.26 -0.42 -8.43
N LEU A 14 7.13 -0.62 -9.13
CA LEU A 14 6.42 0.50 -9.77
C LEU A 14 5.97 1.51 -8.71
N SER A 15 5.50 1.02 -7.57
CA SER A 15 5.08 1.93 -6.49
C SER A 15 6.26 2.64 -5.83
N THR A 16 7.43 2.00 -5.78
CA THR A 16 8.67 2.65 -5.32
C THR A 16 9.08 3.76 -6.28
N CYS A 17 8.99 3.53 -7.59
CA CYS A 17 9.22 4.56 -8.60
C CYS A 17 8.25 5.73 -8.47
N GLN A 18 6.96 5.46 -8.16
CA GLN A 18 5.99 6.52 -7.92
C GLN A 18 6.36 7.41 -6.72
N ALA A 19 6.92 6.82 -5.66
CA ALA A 19 7.37 7.61 -4.50
C ALA A 19 8.49 8.61 -4.86
N SER A 20 9.34 8.31 -5.85
CA SER A 20 10.40 9.21 -6.29
C SER A 20 9.86 10.53 -6.89
N PHE A 21 8.64 10.55 -7.42
CA PHE A 21 8.01 11.77 -7.93
C PHE A 21 7.62 12.76 -6.82
N SER A 22 7.67 12.36 -5.54
CA SER A 22 7.43 13.27 -4.41
C SER A 22 8.32 14.51 -4.45
N ILE A 23 9.58 14.38 -4.88
CA ILE A 23 10.52 15.51 -5.00
C ILE A 23 10.01 16.54 -6.02
N ILE A 24 9.47 16.06 -7.15
CA ILE A 24 8.92 16.92 -8.20
C ILE A 24 7.64 17.61 -7.69
N VAL A 25 6.77 16.85 -7.02
CA VAL A 25 5.55 17.40 -6.40
C VAL A 25 5.90 18.49 -5.38
N PHE A 26 6.91 18.26 -4.55
CA PHE A 26 7.41 19.25 -3.60
C PHE A 26 7.93 20.52 -4.28
N ALA A 27 8.70 20.38 -5.36
CA ALA A 27 9.24 21.53 -6.10
C ALA A 27 8.11 22.38 -6.70
N VAL A 28 7.10 21.75 -7.30
CA VAL A 28 5.94 22.46 -7.86
C VAL A 28 5.10 23.10 -6.77
N ALA A 29 4.80 22.39 -5.68
CA ALA A 29 4.05 22.92 -4.55
C ALA A 29 4.77 24.12 -3.89
N SER A 30 6.10 24.07 -3.78
CA SER A 30 6.91 25.18 -3.27
C SER A 30 6.85 26.40 -4.19
N THR A 31 6.90 26.17 -5.50
CA THR A 31 6.78 27.24 -6.51
C THR A 31 5.40 27.91 -6.46
N LEU A 32 4.33 27.12 -6.37
CA LEU A 32 2.96 27.62 -6.19
C LEU A 32 2.83 28.45 -4.91
N THR A 33 3.48 27.99 -3.84
CA THR A 33 3.49 28.67 -2.54
C THR A 33 4.23 30.01 -2.59
N ALA A 34 5.41 30.04 -3.20
CA ALA A 34 6.18 31.27 -3.38
C ALA A 34 5.42 32.29 -4.25
N GLN A 35 4.80 31.83 -5.35
CA GLN A 35 3.98 32.67 -6.19
C GLN A 35 2.78 33.23 -5.43
N ARG A 36 2.07 32.40 -4.67
CA ARG A 36 0.92 32.82 -3.86
C ARG A 36 1.30 33.88 -2.84
N LEU A 37 2.39 33.67 -2.10
CA LEU A 37 2.87 34.60 -1.08
C LEU A 37 3.24 35.97 -1.68
N ARG A 38 3.75 35.99 -2.92
CA ARG A 38 4.06 37.23 -3.64
C ARG A 38 2.81 38.05 -3.97
N TYR A 39 1.72 37.40 -4.36
CA TYR A 39 0.47 38.09 -4.74
C TYR A 39 -0.42 38.45 -3.54
N ASP A 40 -0.39 37.64 -2.49
CA ASP A 40 -1.25 37.84 -1.32
C ASP A 40 -0.58 37.29 -0.04
N PRO A 41 0.26 38.11 0.60
CA PRO A 41 1.03 37.69 1.76
C PRO A 41 0.19 37.42 3.01
N ASN A 42 -1.02 38.00 3.09
CA ASN A 42 -1.92 37.89 4.25
C ASN A 42 -3.18 37.06 3.97
N GLY A 43 -3.18 36.33 2.85
CA GLY A 43 -4.34 35.57 2.39
C GLY A 43 -4.76 34.46 3.35
N ASP A 44 -5.96 33.93 3.14
CA ASP A 44 -6.46 32.83 3.96
C ASP A 44 -5.62 31.55 3.78
N LEU A 45 -5.04 31.11 4.90
CA LEU A 45 -4.15 29.97 4.95
C LEU A 45 -4.91 28.64 4.87
N ILE A 46 -6.14 28.60 5.40
CA ILE A 46 -6.98 27.38 5.36
C ILE A 46 -7.45 27.14 3.93
N GLY A 47 -7.97 28.18 3.26
CA GLY A 47 -8.27 28.14 1.83
C GLY A 47 -7.07 27.69 1.01
N TYR A 48 -5.87 28.18 1.31
CA TYR A 48 -4.67 27.74 0.61
C TYR A 48 -4.29 26.26 0.89
N ALA A 49 -4.42 25.79 2.13
CA ALA A 49 -4.20 24.39 2.47
C ALA A 49 -5.10 23.46 1.65
N THR A 50 -6.38 23.83 1.47
CA THR A 50 -7.31 23.03 0.64
C THR A 50 -6.89 23.00 -0.83
N HIS A 51 -6.33 24.09 -1.38
CA HIS A 51 -5.81 24.12 -2.75
C HIS A 51 -4.57 23.23 -2.90
N LEU A 52 -3.65 23.25 -1.94
CA LEU A 52 -2.47 22.36 -1.94
C LEU A 52 -2.87 20.88 -1.78
N LEU A 53 -3.88 20.59 -0.95
CA LEU A 53 -4.42 19.24 -0.80
C LEU A 53 -5.06 18.78 -2.11
N ALA A 54 -5.89 19.60 -2.74
CA ALA A 54 -6.48 19.30 -4.05
C ALA A 54 -5.41 19.07 -5.12
N PHE A 55 -4.35 19.90 -5.14
CA PHE A 55 -3.19 19.69 -6.00
C PHE A 55 -2.51 18.33 -5.73
N GLY A 56 -2.29 17.98 -4.46
CA GLY A 56 -1.74 16.67 -4.07
C GLY A 56 -2.60 15.49 -4.54
N LEU A 57 -3.93 15.61 -4.44
CA LEU A 57 -4.87 14.60 -4.96
C LEU A 57 -4.81 14.48 -6.48
N ILE A 58 -4.70 15.61 -7.20
CA ILE A 58 -4.53 15.60 -8.66
C ILE A 58 -3.21 14.92 -9.04
N CYS A 59 -2.10 15.25 -8.35
CA CYS A 59 -0.82 14.57 -8.55
C CYS A 59 -0.93 13.07 -8.31
N LEU A 60 -1.66 12.63 -7.26
CA LEU A 60 -1.91 11.23 -7.01
C LEU A 60 -2.61 10.56 -8.21
N ILE A 61 -3.67 11.17 -8.73
CA ILE A 61 -4.39 10.64 -9.89
C ILE A 61 -3.46 10.56 -11.09
N VAL A 62 -2.72 11.63 -11.40
CA VAL A 62 -1.83 11.68 -12.58
C VAL A 62 -0.71 10.64 -12.48
N LEU A 63 -0.10 10.49 -11.31
CA LEU A 63 1.01 9.57 -11.07
C LEU A 63 0.57 8.10 -11.02
N PHE A 64 -0.60 7.80 -10.45
CA PHE A 64 -1.12 6.44 -10.33
C PHE A 64 -2.05 6.01 -11.47
N ALA A 65 -2.60 6.93 -12.27
CA ALA A 65 -3.36 6.61 -13.49
C ALA A 65 -2.65 5.64 -14.45
N PRO A 66 -1.35 5.80 -14.78
CA PRO A 66 -0.66 4.86 -15.66
C PRO A 66 -0.53 3.44 -15.08
N LEU A 67 -0.77 3.26 -13.77
CA LEU A 67 -0.74 1.95 -13.12
C LEU A 67 -2.09 1.20 -13.21
N LEU A 68 -3.18 1.88 -13.58
CA LEU A 68 -4.51 1.29 -13.68
C LEU A 68 -4.59 0.05 -14.60
N PRO A 69 -3.92 0.00 -15.78
CA PRO A 69 -3.94 -1.17 -16.64
C PRO A 69 -3.38 -2.44 -15.95
N PHE A 70 -2.41 -2.29 -15.06
CA PHE A 70 -1.82 -3.42 -14.32
C PHE A 70 -2.78 -3.99 -13.27
N CYS A 71 -3.68 -3.17 -12.72
CA CYS A 71 -4.63 -3.58 -11.67
C CYS A 71 -5.49 -4.78 -12.12
N ARG A 72 -5.92 -4.78 -13.39
CA ARG A 72 -6.67 -5.90 -13.96
C ARG A 72 -5.84 -7.19 -13.97
N GLN A 73 -4.56 -7.10 -14.32
CA GLN A 73 -3.66 -8.26 -14.34
C GLN A 73 -3.40 -8.79 -12.93
N LEU A 74 -3.16 -7.91 -11.95
CA LEU A 74 -3.01 -8.28 -10.55
C LEU A 74 -4.28 -8.93 -10.00
N LEU A 75 -5.46 -8.41 -10.33
CA LEU A 75 -6.74 -8.96 -9.87
C LEU A 75 -6.98 -10.37 -10.42
N VAL A 76 -6.73 -10.59 -11.72
CA VAL A 76 -6.85 -11.92 -12.33
C VAL A 76 -5.84 -12.90 -11.71
N ALA A 77 -4.60 -12.46 -11.50
CA ALA A 77 -3.57 -13.25 -10.85
C ALA A 77 -3.96 -13.62 -9.40
N LYS A 78 -4.50 -12.65 -8.64
CA LYS A 78 -4.99 -12.87 -7.28
C LYS A 78 -6.11 -13.91 -7.25
N ARG A 79 -7.15 -13.76 -8.09
CA ARG A 79 -8.27 -14.71 -8.14
C ARG A 79 -7.81 -16.13 -8.50
N ARG A 80 -6.94 -16.27 -9.50
CA ARG A 80 -6.36 -17.57 -9.88
C ARG A 80 -5.52 -18.16 -8.75
N GLY A 81 -4.73 -17.33 -8.08
CA GLY A 81 -3.93 -17.69 -6.92
C GLY A 81 -4.81 -18.20 -5.77
N ASP A 82 -5.80 -17.41 -5.35
CA ASP A 82 -6.70 -17.76 -4.25
C ASP A 82 -7.40 -19.12 -4.51
N HIS A 83 -7.90 -19.35 -5.73
CA HIS A 83 -8.50 -20.64 -6.09
C HIS A 83 -7.49 -21.79 -6.06
N ALA A 84 -6.33 -21.66 -6.69
CA ALA A 84 -5.34 -22.73 -6.73
C ALA A 84 -4.77 -23.05 -5.32
N PHE A 85 -4.39 -22.02 -4.57
CA PHE A 85 -3.82 -22.17 -3.23
C PHE A 85 -4.84 -22.69 -2.21
N SER A 86 -6.12 -22.30 -2.32
CA SER A 86 -7.17 -22.85 -1.45
C SER A 86 -7.41 -24.35 -1.69
N GLY A 87 -7.38 -24.80 -2.95
CA GLY A 87 -7.52 -26.22 -3.28
C GLY A 87 -6.38 -27.05 -2.72
N VAL A 88 -5.14 -26.61 -2.90
CA VAL A 88 -3.95 -27.29 -2.36
C VAL A 88 -3.94 -27.28 -0.83
N ALA A 89 -4.25 -26.14 -0.21
CA ALA A 89 -4.33 -26.03 1.25
C ALA A 89 -5.39 -26.97 1.84
N ALA A 90 -6.58 -27.04 1.24
CA ALA A 90 -7.65 -27.93 1.67
C ALA A 90 -7.27 -29.42 1.50
N TRP A 91 -6.68 -29.78 0.35
CA TRP A 91 -6.23 -31.15 0.10
C TRP A 91 -5.15 -31.58 1.09
N HIS A 92 -4.12 -30.74 1.30
CA HIS A 92 -3.01 -31.03 2.20
C HIS A 92 -3.47 -31.12 3.65
N SER A 93 -4.31 -30.18 4.10
CA SER A 93 -4.84 -30.16 5.47
C SER A 93 -5.69 -31.41 5.77
N ARG A 94 -6.55 -31.84 4.83
CA ARG A 94 -7.35 -33.06 5.01
C ARG A 94 -6.48 -34.31 5.06
N ARG A 95 -5.47 -34.40 4.19
CA ARG A 95 -4.53 -35.52 4.17
C ARG A 95 -3.72 -35.59 5.47
N PHE A 96 -3.27 -34.44 5.96
CA PHE A 96 -2.59 -34.34 7.25
C PHE A 96 -3.51 -34.75 8.41
N GLU A 97 -4.74 -34.25 8.44
CA GLU A 97 -5.71 -34.54 9.50
C GLU A 97 -6.07 -36.04 9.55
N HIS A 98 -6.29 -36.64 8.39
CA HIS A 98 -6.57 -38.06 8.26
C HIS A 98 -5.41 -38.92 8.76
N ARG A 99 -4.17 -38.55 8.42
CA ARG A 99 -2.97 -39.27 8.85
C ARG A 99 -2.76 -39.18 10.37
N TRP A 100 -2.88 -37.98 10.95
CA TRP A 100 -2.52 -37.75 12.36
C TRP A 100 -3.66 -38.01 13.35
N PHE A 101 -4.90 -37.68 12.99
CA PHE A 101 -6.05 -37.80 13.92
C PHE A 101 -6.88 -39.06 13.69
N HIS A 102 -6.84 -39.67 12.50
CA HIS A 102 -7.65 -40.85 12.17
C HIS A 102 -6.82 -42.16 12.14
N ARG A 103 -5.49 -42.09 12.39
CA ARG A 103 -4.57 -43.23 12.61
C ARG A 103 -4.61 -44.30 11.50
N GLU A 104 -4.71 -43.89 10.24
CA GLU A 104 -4.77 -44.83 9.10
C GLU A 104 -3.38 -45.23 8.53
N GLU A 105 -2.28 -45.05 9.26
CA GLU A 105 -0.95 -45.38 8.72
C GLU A 105 -0.60 -46.88 8.80
N PRO A 106 0.10 -47.42 7.78
CA PRO A 106 0.71 -48.74 7.86
C PRO A 106 1.68 -48.83 9.06
N PRO A 107 1.76 -49.97 9.75
CA PRO A 107 2.70 -50.13 10.86
C PRO A 107 4.15 -49.90 10.39
N GLY A 108 4.84 -48.92 10.99
CA GLY A 108 6.27 -48.66 10.76
C GLY A 108 6.66 -47.23 10.36
N VAL A 109 5.71 -46.32 10.19
CA VAL A 109 5.99 -44.88 9.93
C VAL A 109 5.98 -44.13 11.27
N ASP A 110 6.99 -43.28 11.49
CA ASP A 110 7.10 -42.48 12.72
C ASP A 110 6.01 -41.39 12.74
N PRO A 111 5.06 -41.44 13.70
CA PRO A 111 3.96 -40.47 13.82
C PRO A 111 4.43 -39.10 14.33
N LEU A 112 5.73 -38.85 14.45
CA LEU A 112 6.32 -37.52 14.66
C LEU A 112 7.36 -37.16 13.58
N SER A 113 7.20 -37.69 12.37
CA SER A 113 8.07 -37.29 11.25
C SER A 113 8.04 -35.77 11.05
N ALA A 114 9.17 -35.11 11.32
CA ALA A 114 9.37 -33.66 11.14
C ALA A 114 8.99 -33.08 9.74
N PRO A 115 9.07 -33.81 8.60
CA PRO A 115 8.74 -33.26 7.28
C PRO A 115 7.27 -32.85 7.12
N ASP A 116 6.32 -33.55 7.75
CA ASP A 116 4.89 -33.29 7.57
C ASP A 116 4.44 -32.00 8.27
N PHE A 117 4.97 -31.71 9.46
CA PHE A 117 4.72 -30.46 10.17
C PHE A 117 5.41 -29.26 9.53
N SER A 118 6.65 -29.44 9.03
CA SER A 118 7.36 -28.38 8.32
C SER A 118 6.64 -28.04 7.01
N SER A 119 6.24 -29.04 6.22
CA SER A 119 5.51 -28.82 4.96
C SER A 119 4.15 -28.15 5.18
N LEU A 120 3.43 -28.48 6.26
CA LEU A 120 2.20 -27.78 6.63
C LEU A 120 2.45 -26.30 6.94
N THR A 121 3.55 -26.00 7.65
CA THR A 121 3.95 -24.63 7.97
C THR A 121 4.36 -23.85 6.73
N ASP A 122 5.15 -24.45 5.84
CA ASP A 122 5.58 -23.85 4.57
C ASP A 122 4.41 -23.58 3.62
N LEU A 123 3.41 -24.49 3.62
CA LEU A 123 2.18 -24.28 2.87
C LEU A 123 1.34 -23.15 3.47
N GLY A 124 1.25 -23.07 4.80
CA GLY A 124 0.55 -22.00 5.51
C GLY A 124 1.16 -20.62 5.23
N THR A 125 2.49 -20.50 5.27
CA THR A 125 3.19 -19.26 4.94
C THR A 125 3.02 -18.88 3.46
N SER A 126 3.13 -19.84 2.54
CA SER A 126 2.90 -19.61 1.11
C SER A 126 1.45 -19.19 0.82
N PHE A 127 0.47 -19.81 1.47
CA PHE A 127 -0.95 -19.49 1.34
C PHE A 127 -1.27 -18.10 1.87
N THR A 128 -0.76 -17.74 3.05
CA THR A 128 -0.96 -16.41 3.64
C THR A 128 -0.32 -15.32 2.79
N LEU A 129 0.85 -15.57 2.19
CA LEU A 129 1.50 -14.65 1.26
C LEU A 129 0.70 -14.48 -0.04
N ALA A 130 0.21 -15.58 -0.63
CA ALA A 130 -0.63 -15.52 -1.82
C ALA A 130 -1.93 -14.74 -1.55
N ARG A 131 -2.53 -14.95 -0.38
CA ARG A 131 -3.78 -14.28 0.03
C ARG A 131 -3.58 -12.81 0.37
N SER A 132 -2.40 -12.42 0.86
CA SER A 132 -2.07 -11.01 1.13
C SER A 132 -1.80 -10.20 -0.13
N MET A 133 -1.63 -10.84 -1.29
CA MET A 133 -1.40 -10.16 -2.58
C MET A 133 -2.39 -9.01 -2.80
N ARG A 134 -1.85 -7.82 -3.05
CA ARG A 134 -2.59 -6.60 -3.38
C ARG A 134 -3.09 -6.70 -4.81
N TRP A 135 -4.36 -6.37 -5.00
CA TRP A 135 -4.97 -6.13 -6.30
C TRP A 135 -4.59 -4.80 -6.94
N LEU A 136 -4.05 -3.86 -6.15
CA LEU A 136 -3.72 -2.51 -6.57
C LEU A 136 -2.23 -2.23 -6.34
N PRO A 137 -1.48 -1.77 -7.34
CA PRO A 137 -0.06 -1.44 -7.23
C PRO A 137 0.17 -0.07 -6.57
N MET A 138 -0.66 0.27 -5.57
CA MET A 138 -0.46 1.44 -4.71
C MET A 138 0.14 1.00 -3.38
N ASP A 139 1.29 1.56 -3.03
CA ASP A 139 1.87 1.46 -1.68
C ASP A 139 1.40 2.67 -0.85
N PRO A 140 0.79 2.47 0.33
CA PRO A 140 0.42 3.58 1.21
C PRO A 140 1.60 4.50 1.54
N ARG A 141 2.83 3.97 1.58
CA ARG A 141 4.04 4.79 1.80
C ARG A 141 4.26 5.80 0.67
N ALA A 142 4.05 5.39 -0.58
CA ALA A 142 4.19 6.27 -1.74
C ALA A 142 3.10 7.35 -1.76
N VAL A 143 1.86 6.97 -1.43
CA VAL A 143 0.73 7.91 -1.30
C VAL A 143 1.02 8.97 -0.25
N VAL A 144 1.45 8.56 0.95
CA VAL A 144 1.80 9.47 2.04
C VAL A 144 2.98 10.35 1.65
N ALA A 145 4.02 9.81 1.02
CA ALA A 145 5.18 10.60 0.58
C ALA A 145 4.77 11.72 -0.39
N ILE A 146 3.90 11.44 -1.36
CA ILE A 146 3.40 12.44 -2.32
C ILE A 146 2.54 13.51 -1.64
N LEU A 147 1.62 13.11 -0.76
CA LEU A 147 0.77 14.05 -0.02
C LEU A 147 1.58 14.93 0.93
N CYS A 148 2.51 14.33 1.68
CA CYS A 148 3.43 15.07 2.55
C CYS A 148 4.29 16.04 1.73
N ALA A 149 4.79 15.63 0.56
CA ALA A 149 5.54 16.51 -0.32
C ALA A 149 4.70 17.69 -0.85
N ALA A 150 3.44 17.44 -1.23
CA ALA A 150 2.53 18.51 -1.67
C ALA A 150 2.22 19.50 -0.53
N MET A 151 2.11 19.02 0.71
CA MET A 151 1.80 19.85 1.87
C MET A 151 3.04 20.43 2.58
N ALA A 152 4.24 19.92 2.33
CA ALA A 152 5.47 20.38 3.00
C ALA A 152 5.71 21.90 2.94
N PRO A 153 5.38 22.63 1.85
CA PRO A 153 5.51 24.08 1.79
C PRO A 153 4.62 24.84 2.79
N MET A 154 3.61 24.20 3.38
CA MET A 154 2.84 24.82 4.47
C MET A 154 3.66 25.02 5.73
N VAL A 155 4.61 24.13 6.01
CA VAL A 155 5.41 24.19 7.23
C VAL A 155 6.06 25.57 7.42
N PRO A 156 6.86 26.11 6.47
CA PRO A 156 7.43 27.45 6.62
C PRO A 156 6.36 28.56 6.69
N LEU A 157 5.25 28.45 5.94
CA LEU A 157 4.16 29.44 6.00
C LEU A 157 3.55 29.55 7.41
N LEU A 158 3.37 28.42 8.08
CA LEU A 158 2.80 28.36 9.43
C LEU A 158 3.76 28.88 10.51
N PHE A 159 5.06 28.87 10.25
CA PHE A 159 6.05 29.50 11.14
C PHE A 159 6.11 31.02 10.95
N ILE A 160 5.91 31.50 9.73
CA ILE A 160 5.96 32.92 9.38
C ILE A 160 4.74 33.66 9.94
N ASN A 161 3.53 33.12 9.74
CA ASN A 161 2.31 33.63 10.34
C ASN A 161 2.03 32.82 11.61
N ARG A 162 1.97 33.42 12.80
CA ARG A 162 1.68 32.78 14.12
C ARG A 162 0.37 31.93 14.22
N ARG A 163 -0.26 31.56 13.10
CA ARG A 163 -1.52 30.81 12.90
C ARG A 163 -1.36 29.28 12.79
N PHE A 164 -0.21 28.69 13.13
CA PHE A 164 0.01 27.22 13.12
C PHE A 164 -1.12 26.44 13.83
N MET A 165 -1.67 27.01 14.90
CA MET A 165 -2.77 26.43 15.68
C MET A 165 -4.11 26.36 14.93
N ASP A 166 -4.38 27.29 14.01
CA ASP A 166 -5.64 27.36 13.28
C ASP A 166 -5.72 26.31 12.16
N VAL A 167 -4.59 26.02 11.51
CA VAL A 167 -4.55 25.06 10.40
C VAL A 167 -4.59 23.62 10.92
N LEU A 168 -3.94 23.33 12.04
CA LEU A 168 -3.96 21.99 12.65
C LEU A 168 -5.40 21.58 13.05
N THR A 169 -6.16 22.53 13.60
CA THR A 169 -7.55 22.31 13.99
C THR A 169 -8.50 22.23 12.78
N ALA A 170 -8.23 22.96 11.70
CA ALA A 170 -9.02 22.90 10.47
C ALA A 170 -8.81 21.59 9.69
N VAL A 171 -7.56 21.11 9.57
CA VAL A 171 -7.26 19.83 8.91
C VAL A 171 -7.87 18.67 9.68
N GLY A 172 -7.78 18.67 11.01
CA GLY A 172 -8.43 17.68 11.87
C GLY A 172 -9.96 17.64 11.71
N LYS A 173 -10.60 18.79 11.44
CA LYS A 173 -12.04 18.87 11.14
C LYS A 173 -12.41 18.44 9.71
N SER A 174 -11.48 18.48 8.76
CA SER A 174 -11.75 18.06 7.37
C SER A 174 -11.56 16.55 7.13
N LEU A 175 -10.91 15.87 8.09
CA LEU A 175 -10.65 14.42 8.06
C LEU A 175 -11.62 13.62 8.95
N LEU A 176 -12.44 14.30 9.77
CA LEU A 176 -13.58 13.76 10.53
C LEU A 176 -14.89 14.08 9.80
#